data_AF-A0AAP1LHN6-F1
#
_entry.id   AF-A0AAP1LHN6-F1
#
_cell.length_a   1.000
_cell.length_b   1.000
_cell.length_c   1.000
_cell.angle_alpha   90.00
_cell.angle_beta   90.00
_cell.angle_gamma   90.00
#
_symmetry.space_group_name_H-M   'P 1'
#
loop_
_entity.id
_entity.type
_entity.pdbx_description
1 polymer ?
#
loop_
_entity_poly.entity_id
_entity_poly.type
_entity_poly.pdbx_seq_one_letter_code
_entity_poly.pdbx_strand_id
1 'polypeptide(L)' 'MPAQWTADIVGKMHLHGITAIELSNQLGYNPKYVSAVLNGRREPKGAEERFREALDELISKGNTKNVQ' A
#
# COMPACT_ATOMS: atom_id res chain seq x y z
N MET A 1 15.79 -8.95 -6.85
CA MET A 1 14.38 -9.21 -7.19
C MET A 1 13.54 -8.44 -6.21
N PRO A 2 12.51 -7.68 -6.61
CA PRO A 2 11.63 -7.02 -5.66
C PRO A 2 11.01 -8.07 -4.74
N ALA A 3 10.88 -7.76 -3.45
CA ALA A 3 10.33 -8.69 -2.48
C ALA A 3 8.92 -9.13 -2.86
N GLN A 4 8.59 -10.41 -2.68
CA GLN A 4 7.32 -10.98 -3.12
C GLN A 4 6.09 -10.24 -2.55
N TRP A 5 6.23 -9.66 -1.35
CA TRP A 5 5.16 -8.93 -0.67
C TRP A 5 4.82 -7.60 -1.34
N THR A 6 5.77 -6.93 -2.02
CA THR A 6 5.45 -5.66 -2.70
C THR A 6 4.53 -5.91 -3.89
N ALA A 7 4.74 -7.02 -4.61
CA ALA A 7 3.85 -7.46 -5.68
C ALA A 7 2.44 -7.80 -5.15
N ASP A 8 2.34 -8.46 -3.99
CA ASP A 8 1.05 -8.75 -3.34
C ASP A 8 0.28 -7.47 -2.98
N ILE A 9 0.96 -6.49 -2.40
CA ILE A 9 0.37 -5.18 -2.08
C ILE A 9 -0.10 -4.45 -3.34
N VAL A 10 0.76 -4.37 -4.37
CA VAL A 10 0.38 -3.72 -5.63
C VAL A 10 -0.80 -4.43 -6.30
N GLY A 11 -0.87 -5.77 -6.20
CA GLY A 11 -2.02 -6.54 -6.67
C GLY A 11 -3.31 -6.17 -5.94
N LYS A 12 -3.30 -6.18 -4.61
CA LYS A 12 -4.43 -5.76 -3.77
C LYS A 12 -4.84 -4.31 -4.01
N MET A 13 -3.87 -3.41 -4.15
CA MET A 13 -4.13 -2.02 -4.50
C MET A 13 -4.92 -1.89 -5.81
N HIS A 14 -4.52 -2.61 -6.86
CA HIS A 14 -5.27 -2.61 -8.13
C HIS A 14 -6.67 -3.21 -7.99
N LEU A 15 -6.83 -4.29 -7.22
CA LEU A 15 -8.14 -4.92 -6.99
C LEU A 15 -9.13 -3.96 -6.29
N HIS A 16 -8.63 -3.14 -5.37
CA HIS A 16 -9.46 -2.20 -4.59
C HIS A 16 -9.44 -0.76 -5.12
N GLY A 17 -8.73 -0.49 -6.23
CA GLY A 17 -8.59 0.86 -6.78
C GLY A 17 -7.80 1.83 -5.89
N ILE A 18 -6.98 1.32 -4.98
CA ILE A 18 -6.18 2.13 -4.05
C ILE A 18 -4.92 2.64 -4.76
N THR A 19 -4.67 3.94 -4.64
CA THR A 19 -3.48 4.57 -5.24
C THR A 19 -2.31 4.61 -4.27
N ALA A 20 -1.08 4.69 -4.79
CA ALA A 20 0.11 4.89 -3.97
C ALA A 20 0.08 6.20 -3.18
N ILE A 21 -0.67 7.20 -3.66
CA ILE A 21 -0.90 8.46 -2.97
C ILE A 21 -1.76 8.22 -1.72
N GLU A 22 -2.88 7.51 -1.85
CA GLU A 22 -3.72 7.17 -0.69
C GLU A 22 -2.98 6.34 0.35
N LEU A 23 -2.24 5.32 -0.10
CA LEU A 23 -1.40 4.52 0.79
C LEU A 23 -0.34 5.38 1.49
N SER A 24 0.27 6.33 0.78
CA SER A 24 1.25 7.25 1.37
C SER A 24 0.65 8.19 2.41
N ASN A 25 -0.57 8.68 2.17
CA ASN A 25 -1.30 9.51 3.14
C ASN A 25 -1.65 8.71 4.40
N GLN A 26 -2.11 7.47 4.25
CA GLN A 26 -2.43 6.60 5.39
C GLN A 26 -1.18 6.26 6.22
N LEU A 27 -0.04 6.01 5.55
CA LEU A 27 1.24 5.73 6.21
C LEU A 27 1.93 6.97 6.78
N GLY A 28 1.50 8.19 6.40
CA GLY A 28 2.20 9.43 6.72
C GLY A 28 3.59 9.54 6.07
N TYR A 29 3.81 8.82 4.96
CA TYR A 29 5.09 8.81 4.23
C TYR A 29 5.04 9.65 2.97
N ASN A 30 6.22 10.03 2.47
CA ASN A 30 6.31 10.68 1.18
C ASN A 30 5.90 9.73 0.04
N PRO A 31 5.07 10.15 -0.92
CA PRO A 31 4.66 9.30 -2.04
C PRO A 31 5.83 8.79 -2.88
N LYS A 32 6.93 9.56 -3.02
CA LYS A 32 8.14 9.07 -3.69
C LYS A 32 8.80 7.92 -2.94
N TYR A 33 8.75 7.94 -1.61
CA TYR A 33 9.30 6.87 -0.77
C TYR A 33 8.46 5.59 -0.88
N VAL A 34 7.14 5.72 -0.81
CA VAL A 34 6.21 4.59 -0.98
C VAL A 34 6.39 3.96 -2.36
N SER A 35 6.45 4.76 -3.43
CA SER A 35 6.75 4.25 -4.76
C SER A 35 8.11 3.55 -4.84
N ALA A 36 9.15 4.05 -4.17
CA ALA A 36 10.46 3.39 -4.14
C ALA A 36 10.42 2.04 -3.41
N VAL A 37 9.64 1.91 -2.33
CA VAL A 37 9.45 0.64 -1.61
C VAL A 37 8.64 -0.34 -2.46
N LEU A 38 7.53 0.08 -3.06
CA LEU A 38 6.69 -0.77 -3.92
C LEU A 38 7.45 -1.29 -5.16
N ASN A 39 8.35 -0.47 -5.72
CA ASN A 39 9.24 -0.87 -6.81
C ASN A 39 10.44 -1.74 -6.36
N GLY A 40 10.54 -2.10 -5.07
CA GLY A 40 11.64 -2.88 -4.53
C GLY A 40 13.00 -2.16 -4.56
N ARG A 41 13.02 -0.83 -4.69
CA ARG A 41 14.25 -0.03 -4.62
C ARG A 41 14.69 0.22 -3.17
N ARG A 42 13.78 0.04 -2.21
CA ARG A 42 14.03 0.19 -0.77
C ARG A 42 13.29 -0.90 -0.01
N GLU A 43 13.98 -1.53 0.94
CA GLU A 43 13.42 -2.54 1.83
C GLU A 43 13.73 -2.17 3.30
N PRO A 44 12.91 -1.27 3.89
CA PRO A 44 13.03 -0.94 5.30
C PRO A 44 12.60 -2.11 6.17
N LYS A 45 13.28 -2.33 7.30
CA LYS A 45 12.85 -3.32 8.29
C LYS A 45 11.45 -2.96 8.80
N GLY A 46 10.50 -3.91 8.74
CA GLY A 46 9.11 -3.70 9.18
C GLY A 46 8.22 -2.97 8.18
N ALA A 47 8.68 -2.67 6.96
CA ALA A 47 7.83 -2.04 5.96
C ALA A 47 6.68 -2.94 5.49
N GLU A 48 6.90 -4.24 5.37
CA GLU A 48 5.85 -5.19 4.96
C GLU A 48 4.62 -5.09 5.86
N GLU A 49 4.81 -5.20 7.18
CA GLU A 49 3.73 -5.16 8.17
C GLU A 49 2.99 -3.82 8.12
N ARG A 50 3.73 -2.70 8.15
CA ARG A 50 3.12 -1.36 8.08
C ARG A 50 2.32 -1.13 6.80
N PHE A 51 2.88 -1.52 5.65
CA PHE A 51 2.19 -1.33 4.37
C PHE A 51 0.97 -2.24 4.26
N ARG A 52 1.04 -3.47 4.76
CA ARG A 52 -0.12 -4.38 4.83
C ARG A 52 -1.21 -3.83 5.72
N GLU A 53 -0.87 -3.37 6.92
CA GLU A 53 -1.83 -2.80 7.87
C GLU A 53 -2.51 -1.55 7.28
N ALA A 54 -1.74 -0.60 6.76
CA ALA A 54 -2.29 0.60 6.14
C ALA A 54 -3.15 0.29 4.90
N LEU A 55 -2.78 -0.73 4.12
CA LEU A 55 -3.57 -1.18 2.98
C LEU A 55 -4.89 -1.81 3.44
N ASP A 56 -4.84 -2.69 4.45
CA ASP A 56 -6.03 -3.35 5.01
C ASP A 56 -7.02 -2.31 5.57
N GLU A 57 -6.52 -1.31 6.28
CA GLU A 57 -7.34 -0.18 6.75
C GLU A 57 -7.98 0.58 5.58
N LEU A 58 -7.24 0.84 4.49
CA LEU A 58 -7.78 1.51 3.31
C LEU A 58 -8.82 0.65 2.58
N ILE A 59 -8.60 -0.66 2.49
CA ILE A 59 -9.57 -1.61 1.93
C ILE A 59 -10.85 -1.60 2.77
N SER A 60 -10.72 -1.67 4.09
CA SER A 60 -11.85 -1.61 5.03
C SER A 60 -12.63 -0.29 4.91
N LYS A 61 -11.93 0.85 4.78
CA LYS A 61 -12.53 2.17 4.54
C LYS A 61 -13.17 2.31 3.15
N GLY A 62 -12.54 1.77 2.11
CA GLY A 62 -13.00 1.85 0.72
C GLY A 62 -14.22 0.97 0.43
N ASN A 63 -14.31 -0.20 1.06
CA ASN A 63 -15.45 -1.11 0.94
C ASN A 63 -16.74 -0.54 1.58
N THR A 64 -16.62 0.47 2.44
CA THR A 64 -17.76 1.19 3.03
C THR A 64 -18.37 2.23 2.07
N LYS A 65 -17.69 2.60 0.97
CA LYS A 65 -18.20 3.61 0.01
C LYS A 65 -19.12 3.06 -1.08
N ASN A 66 -19.42 1.76 -1.08
CA ASN A 66 -20.30 1.13 -2.09
C ASN A 66 -21.57 0.52 -1.46
N VAL A 67 -22.06 1.14 -0.38
CA VAL A 67 -23.43 0.99 0.09
C VAL A 67 -24.00 2.38 0.33
N GLN A 68 -24.56 2.98 -0.73
CA GLN A 68 -25.56 4.07 -0.68
C GLN A 68 -26.06 4.35 -2.08
#